data_AF-A0AA37KJZ6-F1
#
_entry.id   AF-A0AA37KJZ6-F1
#
_cell.length_a   1.000
_cell.length_b   1.000
_cell.length_c   1.000
_cell.angle_alpha   90.00
_cell.angle_beta   90.00
_cell.angle_gamma   90.00
#
_symmetry.space_group_name_H-M   'P 1'
#
loop_
_entity.id
_entity.type
_entity.pdbx_description
1 polymer ?
#
loop_
_entity_poly.entity_id
_entity_poly.type
_entity_poly.pdbx_seq_one_letter_code
_entity_poly.pdbx_strand_id
1 'polypeptide(L)'
;MEYLDEDITALPMRDILNRLERYLIIPSADEWTYIRELRNEISHDYPLFETDVAAILNELFSKTNIIFSIYSKLKSIFNNNRHA
;
A
#
# COMPACT_ATOMS: atom_id res chain seq x y z
N MET A 1 19.84 -0.65 18.29
CA MET A 1 19.71 -0.93 16.84
C MET A 1 19.55 -2.43 16.70
N GLU A 2 18.37 -2.97 17.05
CA GLU A 2 18.12 -4.42 17.15
C GLU A 2 16.68 -4.74 16.70
N TYR A 3 16.25 -4.15 15.58
CA TYR A 3 14.90 -4.34 15.04
C TYR A 3 14.88 -4.70 13.54
N LEU A 4 16.05 -4.98 12.96
CA LEU A 4 16.21 -5.21 11.52
C LEU A 4 16.59 -6.65 11.14
N ASP A 5 16.71 -7.56 12.11
CA ASP A 5 17.16 -8.95 11.89
C ASP A 5 16.04 -9.99 12.08
N GLU A 6 14.78 -9.57 12.17
CA GLU A 6 13.68 -10.52 12.07
C GLU A 6 13.58 -11.01 10.63
N ASP A 7 13.53 -12.33 10.44
CA ASP A 7 13.26 -12.96 9.15
C ASP A 7 11.84 -12.64 8.69
N ILE A 8 11.70 -11.51 8.00
CA ILE A 8 10.44 -11.03 7.43
C ILE A 8 10.03 -11.81 6.19
N THR A 9 10.87 -12.70 5.66
CA THR A 9 10.60 -13.40 4.39
C THR A 9 9.45 -14.41 4.50
N ALA A 10 9.17 -14.89 5.71
CA ALA A 10 8.05 -15.79 6.01
C ALA A 10 6.77 -15.06 6.47
N LEU A 11 6.78 -13.73 6.63
CA LEU A 11 5.62 -13.01 7.17
C LEU A 11 4.51 -12.87 6.12
N PRO A 12 3.24 -13.11 6.49
CA PRO A 12 2.10 -12.72 5.67
C PRO A 12 2.14 -11.23 5.34
N MET A 13 1.76 -10.86 4.10
CA MET A 13 1.70 -9.46 3.67
C MET A 13 0.87 -8.58 4.64
N ARG A 14 -0.22 -9.12 5.20
CA ARG A 14 -1.06 -8.38 6.16
C ARG A 14 -0.29 -8.01 7.43
N ASP A 15 0.64 -8.85 7.89
CA ASP A 15 1.46 -8.59 9.07
C ASP A 15 2.54 -7.55 8.78
N ILE A 16 3.12 -7.58 7.58
CA ILE A 16 4.04 -6.52 7.10
C ILE A 16 3.30 -5.17 7.11
N LEU A 17 2.08 -5.11 6.56
CA LEU A 17 1.29 -3.88 6.52
C LEU A 17 0.90 -3.40 7.92
N ASN A 18 0.48 -4.31 8.81
CA ASN A 18 0.20 -3.98 10.21
C ASN A 18 1.42 -3.35 10.90
N ARG A 19 2.63 -3.87 10.65
CA ARG A 19 3.86 -3.30 11.20
C ARG A 19 4.13 -1.91 10.63
N LEU A 20 4.01 -1.73 9.32
CA LEU A 20 4.19 -0.43 8.67
C LEU A 20 3.19 0.62 9.18
N GLU A 21 1.96 0.22 9.46
CA GLU A 21 0.93 1.09 10.05
C GLU A 21 1.29 1.46 11.49
N ARG A 22 1.70 0.49 12.32
CA ARG A 22 2.18 0.75 13.69
C ARG A 22 3.37 1.70 13.75
N TYR A 23 4.24 1.67 12.74
CA TYR A 23 5.36 2.60 12.60
C TYR A 23 4.99 3.93 11.92
N LEU A 24 3.71 4.16 11.63
CA LEU A 24 3.20 5.37 10.97
C LEU A 24 3.86 5.63 9.61
N ILE A 25 4.27 4.55 8.92
CA ILE A 25 4.86 4.59 7.58
C ILE A 25 3.76 4.58 6.53
N ILE A 26 2.73 3.75 6.74
CA ILE A 26 1.49 3.77 5.97
C ILE A 26 0.35 4.29 6.87
N PRO A 27 -0.67 4.95 6.29
CA PRO A 27 -1.79 5.49 7.08
C PRO A 27 -2.76 4.41 7.55
N SER A 28 -2.93 3.31 6.80
CA SER A 28 -3.78 2.17 7.17
C SER A 28 -3.42 0.93 6.34
N ALA A 29 -3.31 -0.22 7.00
CA ALA A 29 -3.13 -1.50 6.32
C ALA A 29 -4.40 -1.97 5.60
N ASP A 30 -5.57 -1.61 6.12
CA ASP A 30 -6.85 -1.93 5.48
C ASP A 30 -7.04 -1.10 4.21
N GLU A 31 -6.71 0.19 4.23
CA GLU A 31 -6.76 1.05 3.03
C GLU A 31 -5.81 0.52 1.93
N TRP A 32 -4.62 0.03 2.31
CA TRP A 32 -3.72 -0.60 1.36
C TRP A 32 -4.32 -1.88 0.74
N THR A 33 -4.97 -2.70 1.57
CA THR A 33 -5.65 -3.92 1.11
C THR A 33 -6.77 -3.58 0.14
N TYR A 34 -7.56 -2.55 0.46
CA TYR A 34 -8.64 -2.06 -0.40
C TYR A 34 -8.14 -1.55 -1.76
N ILE A 35 -7.06 -0.76 -1.78
CA ILE A 35 -6.43 -0.31 -3.05
C ILE A 35 -6.00 -1.51 -3.91
N ARG A 36 -5.52 -2.60 -3.28
CA ARG A 36 -5.18 -3.82 -4.00
C ARG A 36 -6.40 -4.53 -4.57
N GLU A 37 -7.51 -4.55 -3.85
CA GLU A 37 -8.78 -5.12 -4.32
C GLU A 37 -9.28 -4.36 -5.55
N LEU A 38 -9.35 -3.03 -5.51
CA LEU A 38 -9.71 -2.19 -6.66
C LEU A 38 -8.83 -2.48 -7.89
N ARG A 39 -7.51 -2.61 -7.69
CA ARG A 39 -6.58 -2.98 -8.77
C ARG A 39 -6.83 -4.38 -9.30
N ASN A 40 -7.16 -5.34 -8.43
CA ASN A 40 -7.45 -6.71 -8.84
C ASN A 40 -8.75 -6.77 -9.66
N GLU A 41 -9.77 -6.01 -9.29
CA GLU A 41 -11.03 -5.92 -10.03
C GLU A 41 -10.81 -5.42 -11.46
N ILE A 42 -9.95 -4.41 -11.65
CA ILE A 42 -9.57 -3.93 -12.99
C ILE A 42 -8.74 -4.96 -13.77
N SER A 43 -7.89 -5.73 -13.07
CA SER A 43 -7.00 -6.71 -13.69
C SER A 43 -7.72 -8.02 -14.05
N HIS A 44 -8.96 -8.19 -13.60
CA HIS A 44 -9.70 -9.43 -13.78
C HIS A 44 -10.33 -9.50 -15.18
N ASP A 45 -10.25 -10.66 -15.83
CA ASP A 45 -10.85 -10.91 -17.16
C ASP A 45 -12.37 -11.17 -17.13
N TYR A 46 -13.07 -10.84 -16.04
CA TYR A 46 -14.52 -11.05 -15.99
C TYR A 46 -15.23 -9.89 -16.68
N PRO A 47 -16.34 -10.16 -17.40
CA PRO A 47 -17.11 -9.11 -18.03
C PRO A 47 -17.75 -8.20 -16.96
N LEU A 48 -17.23 -6.99 -16.84
CA LEU A 48 -17.81 -5.90 -16.05
C LEU A 48 -18.58 -4.94 -16.97
N PHE A 49 -19.62 -4.30 -16.45
CA PHE A 49 -20.26 -3.20 -17.19
C PHE A 49 -19.30 -2.01 -17.29
N GLU A 50 -19.31 -1.28 -18.40
CA GLU A 50 -18.44 -0.12 -18.61
C GLU A 50 -18.58 0.94 -17.50
N THR A 51 -19.79 1.07 -16.95
CA THR A 51 -20.08 1.96 -15.81
C THR A 51 -19.34 1.54 -14.54
N ASP A 52 -19.23 0.25 -14.28
CA ASP A 52 -18.55 -0.29 -13.10
C ASP A 52 -17.05 -0.10 -13.24
N VAL A 53 -16.50 -0.38 -14.43
CA VAL A 53 -15.09 -0.13 -14.74
C VAL A 53 -14.74 1.34 -14.55
N ALA A 54 -15.57 2.25 -15.06
CA ALA A 54 -15.36 3.69 -14.88
C ALA A 54 -15.42 4.11 -13.39
N ALA A 55 -16.34 3.54 -12.61
CA ALA A 55 -16.43 3.82 -11.17
C ALA A 55 -15.18 3.35 -10.43
N ILE A 56 -14.72 2.12 -10.67
CA ILE A 56 -13.52 1.54 -10.04
C ILE A 56 -12.27 2.34 -10.45
N LEU A 57 -12.16 2.76 -11.72
CA LEU A 57 -11.04 3.58 -12.18
C LEU A 57 -11.02 4.97 -11.51
N ASN A 58 -12.17 5.63 -11.41
CA ASN A 58 -12.27 6.92 -10.73
C ASN A 58 -11.92 6.80 -9.24
N GLU A 59 -12.37 5.73 -8.61
CA GLU A 59 -12.04 5.45 -7.22
C GLU A 59 -10.54 5.20 -7.06
N LEU A 60 -9.95 4.30 -7.86
CA LEU A 60 -8.51 4.02 -7.82
C LEU A 60 -7.69 5.28 -8.09
N PHE A 61 -8.12 6.13 -9.04
CA PHE A 61 -7.50 7.42 -9.31
C PHE A 61 -7.51 8.32 -8.07
N SER A 62 -8.61 8.37 -7.32
CA SER A 62 -8.70 9.14 -6.07
C SER A 62 -7.70 8.67 -5.01
N LYS A 63 -7.35 7.37 -5.00
CA LYS A 63 -6.39 6.76 -4.06
C LYS A 63 -4.93 7.05 -4.40
N THR A 64 -4.62 7.55 -5.60
CA THR A 64 -3.23 7.84 -6.02
C THR A 64 -2.49 8.77 -5.05
N ASN A 65 -3.19 9.75 -4.46
CA ASN A 65 -2.64 10.65 -3.44
C ASN A 65 -2.07 9.90 -2.22
N ILE A 66 -2.77 8.84 -1.78
CA ILE A 66 -2.34 8.00 -0.65
C ILE A 66 -1.05 7.27 -1.03
N ILE A 67 -0.99 6.71 -2.23
CA ILE A 67 0.20 6.00 -2.74
C ILE A 67 1.41 6.93 -2.79
N PHE A 68 1.24 8.15 -3.32
CA PHE A 68 2.31 9.15 -3.35
C PHE A 68 2.77 9.56 -1.95
N SER A 69 1.85 9.68 -0.99
CA SER A 69 2.17 9.99 0.40
C SER A 69 3.01 8.88 1.04
N ILE A 70 2.61 7.62 0.88
CA ILE A 70 3.37 6.44 1.36
C ILE A 70 4.78 6.43 0.77
N TYR A 71 4.91 6.59 -0.54
CA TYR A 71 6.21 6.63 -1.21
C TYR A 71 7.10 7.76 -0.68
N SER A 72 6.53 8.97 -0.53
CA SER A 72 7.25 10.12 0.00
C SER A 72 7.75 9.89 1.42
N LYS A 73 6.92 9.25 2.26
CA LYS A 73 7.28 8.89 3.64
C LYS A 73 8.42 7.88 3.68
N LEU A 74 8.33 6.81 2.89
CA LEU A 74 9.39 5.79 2.76
C LEU A 74 10.71 6.42 2.31
N LYS A 75 10.66 7.26 1.27
CA LYS A 75 11.84 7.97 0.75
C LYS A 75 12.47 8.86 1.81
N SER A 76 11.66 9.59 2.58
CA SER A 76 12.14 10.44 3.67
C SER A 76 12.84 9.62 4.76
N ILE A 77 12.24 8.52 5.21
CA ILE A 77 12.83 7.62 6.23
C ILE A 77 14.16 7.05 5.74
N PHE A 78 14.19 6.54 4.51
CA PHE A 78 15.40 5.97 3.92
C PHE A 78 16.54 6.99 3.84
N ASN A 79 16.25 8.21 3.40
CA ASN A 79 17.26 9.28 3.30
C ASN A 79 17.76 9.70 4.68
N ASN A 80 16.88 9.83 5.67
CA ASN A 80 17.28 10.20 7.04
C ASN A 80 18.19 9.15 7.67
N ASN A 81 17.94 7.86 7.43
CA ASN A 81 18.77 6.77 7.94
C ASN A 81 20.14 6.65 7.26
N ARG A 82 20.38 7.30 6.11
CA ARG A 82 21.70 7.34 5.45
C ARG A 82 22.62 8.44 6.00
N HIS A 83 22.07 9.35 6.80
CA HIS A 83 22.77 10.49 7.38
C HIS A 83 22.96 10.38 8.91
N ALA A 84 22.51 9.27 9.52
CA ALA A 84 22.72 8.91 10.91
C ALA A 84 23.76 7.79 11.01
#